data_AF-A0AA88AUI9-F1
#
_entry.id   AF-A0AA88AUI9-F1
#
_cell.length_a   1.000
_cell.length_b   1.000
_cell.length_c   1.000
_cell.angle_alpha   90.00
_cell.angle_beta   90.00
_cell.angle_gamma   90.00
#
_symmetry.space_group_name_H-M   'P 1'
#
loop_
_entity.id
_entity.type
_entity.pdbx_description
1 polymer ?
#
loop_
_entity_poly.entity_id
_entity_poly.type
_entity_poly.pdbx_seq_one_letter_code
_entity_poly.pdbx_strand_id
1 'polypeptide(L)'
;MIIAAVVEIKRLKTAEEYNLVDKPDVTIPMSVWWMLPQYMLFGITDVLVLVGLQEFFYDQVPTELRSIGLALYLSISGVGSYLSSFLVSVIEKSTGGSGQDSWFSNNLNRGHLDYFYWLLAGLSAAGFAAYFHFSRSPIYNRRGTI
;
A
#
# COMPACT_ATOMS: atom_id res chain seq x y z
N MET A 1 -5.38 -2.21 -1.27
CA MET A 1 -4.53 -3.06 -2.15
C MET A 1 -5.33 -4.17 -2.83
N ILE A 2 -6.13 -4.97 -2.14
CA ILE A 2 -6.94 -6.06 -2.76
C ILE A 2 -7.81 -5.57 -3.93
N ILE A 3 -8.55 -4.47 -3.75
CA ILE A 3 -9.41 -3.90 -4.82
C ILE A 3 -8.58 -3.50 -6.03
N ALA A 4 -7.41 -2.89 -5.82
CA ALA A 4 -6.50 -2.52 -6.90
C ALA A 4 -5.99 -3.74 -7.68
N ALA A 5 -5.67 -4.83 -6.98
CA ALA A 5 -5.30 -6.09 -7.61
C ALA A 5 -6.44 -6.64 -8.50
N VAL A 6 -7.68 -6.62 -8.01
CA VAL A 6 -8.86 -7.08 -8.78
C VAL A 6 -9.12 -6.20 -10.00
N VAL A 7 -9.02 -4.87 -9.86
CA VAL A 7 -9.17 -3.94 -10.97
C VAL A 7 -8.09 -4.17 -12.02
N GLU A 8 -6.85 -4.42 -11.61
CA GLU A 8 -5.74 -4.68 -12.51
C GLU A 8 -5.89 -6.01 -13.26
N ILE A 9 -6.31 -7.08 -12.56
CA ILE A 9 -6.64 -8.37 -13.21
C ILE A 9 -7.74 -8.16 -14.27
N LYS A 10 -8.76 -7.35 -13.96
CA LYS A 10 -9.82 -7.03 -14.91
C LYS A 10 -9.28 -6.26 -16.12
N ARG A 11 -8.38 -5.29 -15.91
CA ARG A 11 -7.73 -4.51 -16.97
C ARG A 11 -6.90 -5.41 -17.90
N LEU A 12 -6.06 -6.28 -17.34
CA LEU A 12 -5.23 -7.21 -18.10
C LEU A 12 -6.07 -8.19 -18.92
N LYS A 13 -7.14 -8.75 -18.33
CA LYS A 13 -8.08 -9.62 -19.05
C LYS A 13 -8.75 -8.92 -20.24
N THR A 14 -9.13 -7.66 -20.08
CA THR A 14 -9.69 -6.87 -21.19
C THR A 14 -8.63 -6.54 -22.25
N ALA A 15 -7.36 -6.32 -21.88
CA ALA A 15 -6.29 -6.16 -22.88
C ALA A 15 -6.11 -7.43 -23.72
N GLU A 16 -6.20 -8.60 -23.09
CA GLU A 16 -6.12 -9.91 -23.76
C GLU A 16 -7.31 -10.16 -24.69
N GLU A 17 -8.54 -9.97 -24.21
CA GLU A 17 -9.77 -10.18 -24.98
C GLU A 17 -9.82 -9.34 -26.27
N TYR A 18 -9.26 -8.12 -26.24
CA TYR A 18 -9.22 -7.21 -27.38
C TYR A 18 -7.91 -7.32 -28.20
N ASN A 19 -7.04 -8.28 -27.91
CA ASN A 19 -5.72 -8.46 -28.55
C ASN A 19 -4.85 -7.19 -28.51
N LEU A 20 -4.89 -6.47 -27.39
CA LEU A 20 -4.15 -5.23 -27.14
C LEU A 20 -2.89 -5.45 -26.29
N VAL A 21 -2.53 -6.71 -26.01
CA VAL A 21 -1.40 -7.08 -25.14
C VAL A 21 -0.08 -6.49 -25.65
N ASP A 22 0.17 -6.48 -26.96
CA ASP A 22 1.40 -5.93 -27.56
C ASP A 22 1.28 -4.46 -27.99
N LYS A 23 0.17 -3.79 -27.65
CA LYS A 23 -0.11 -2.39 -28.03
C LYS A 23 -0.21 -1.50 -26.79
N PRO A 24 0.93 -1.08 -26.21
CA PRO A 24 0.94 -0.29 -24.97
C PRO A 24 0.29 1.10 -25.13
N ASP A 25 0.33 1.68 -26.34
CA ASP A 25 -0.20 3.03 -26.60
C ASP A 25 -1.72 3.07 -26.83
N VAL A 26 -2.37 1.90 -26.92
CA VAL A 26 -3.80 1.82 -27.19
C VAL A 26 -4.58 1.77 -25.89
N THR A 27 -5.51 2.71 -25.72
CA THR A 27 -6.39 2.77 -24.56
C THR A 27 -7.23 1.49 -24.46
N ILE A 28 -7.13 0.81 -23.31
CA ILE A 28 -7.98 -0.34 -23.01
C ILE A 28 -9.42 0.16 -22.85
N PRO A 29 -10.42 -0.49 -23.49
CA PRO A 29 -11.82 -0.10 -23.40
C PRO A 29 -12.42 -0.47 -22.03
N MET A 30 -11.96 0.20 -20.98
CA MET A 30 -12.39 0.01 -19.60
C MET A 30 -12.88 1.33 -19.02
N SER A 31 -14.01 1.26 -18.31
CA SER A 31 -14.59 2.44 -17.65
C SER A 31 -13.72 2.93 -16.50
N VAL A 32 -13.43 4.24 -16.44
CA VAL A 32 -12.68 4.87 -15.35
C VAL A 32 -13.37 4.67 -13.98
N TRP A 33 -14.68 4.41 -13.97
CA TRP A 33 -15.46 4.18 -12.76
C TRP A 33 -14.95 2.99 -11.92
N TRP A 34 -14.23 2.04 -12.52
CA TRP A 34 -13.59 0.93 -11.78
C TRP A 34 -12.51 1.38 -10.80
N MET A 35 -11.92 2.57 -11.00
CA MET A 35 -10.92 3.13 -10.10
C MET A 35 -11.56 3.79 -8.86
N LEU A 36 -12.83 4.16 -8.92
CA LEU A 36 -13.47 4.89 -7.83
C LEU A 36 -13.47 4.15 -6.48
N PRO A 37 -13.81 2.85 -6.41
CA PRO A 37 -13.86 2.15 -5.12
C PRO A 37 -12.52 2.19 -4.38
N GLN A 38 -11.41 1.98 -5.10
CA GLN A 38 -10.08 2.00 -4.48
C GLN A 38 -9.67 3.41 -4.03
N TYR A 39 -9.96 4.46 -4.80
CA TYR A 39 -9.59 5.83 -4.45
C TYR A 39 -10.46 6.39 -3.31
N MET A 40 -11.75 6.09 -3.29
CA MET A 40 -12.62 6.48 -2.17
C MET A 40 -12.15 5.86 -0.85
N LEU A 41 -11.85 4.56 -0.85
CA LEU A 41 -11.35 3.88 0.36
C LEU A 41 -9.98 4.38 0.78
N PHE A 42 -9.09 4.67 -0.18
CA PHE A 42 -7.79 5.28 0.11
C PHE A 42 -7.97 6.63 0.80
N GLY A 43 -8.83 7.51 0.26
CA GLY A 43 -9.10 8.82 0.87
C GLY A 43 -9.71 8.72 2.28
N ILE A 44 -10.67 7.83 2.49
CA ILE A 44 -11.24 7.59 3.84
C ILE A 44 -10.14 7.11 4.80
N THR A 45 -9.30 6.17 4.37
CA THR A 45 -8.21 5.63 5.19
C THR A 45 -7.21 6.72 5.56
N ASP A 46 -6.80 7.55 4.59
CA ASP A 46 -5.80 8.60 4.80
C ASP A 46 -6.27 9.63 5.83
N VAL A 47 -7.52 10.08 5.72
CA VAL A 47 -8.12 11.02 6.70
C VAL A 47 -8.22 10.40 8.08
N LEU A 48 -8.69 9.14 8.19
CA LEU A 48 -8.80 8.45 9.47
C LEU A 48 -7.44 8.22 10.13
N VAL A 49 -6.44 7.84 9.35
CA VAL A 49 -5.07 7.64 9.84
C VAL A 49 -4.47 8.96 10.32
N LEU A 50 -4.60 10.03 9.52
CA LEU A 50 -4.09 11.35 9.88
C LEU A 50 -4.74 11.87 11.18
N VAL A 51 -6.07 11.90 11.23
CA VAL A 51 -6.80 12.40 12.40
C VAL A 51 -6.57 11.51 13.62
N GLY A 52 -6.65 10.19 13.45
CA GLY A 52 -6.48 9.24 14.55
C GLY A 52 -5.08 9.24 15.14
N LEU A 53 -4.03 9.31 14.31
CA LEU A 53 -2.66 9.49 14.79
C LEU A 53 -2.52 10.82 15.50
N GLN A 54 -3.04 11.90 14.90
CA GLN A 54 -2.94 13.22 15.47
C GLN A 54 -3.58 13.30 16.85
N GLU A 55 -4.84 12.87 17.02
CA GLU A 55 -5.52 12.83 18.32
C GLU A 55 -4.77 11.95 19.34
N PHE A 56 -4.34 10.75 18.93
CA PHE A 56 -3.57 9.86 19.82
C PHE A 56 -2.27 10.53 20.31
N PHE A 57 -1.54 11.20 19.42
CA PHE A 57 -0.33 11.94 19.80
C PHE A 57 -0.66 13.13 20.70
N TYR A 58 -1.74 13.86 20.43
CA TYR A 58 -2.15 15.00 21.26
C TYR A 58 -2.51 14.59 22.69
N ASP A 59 -3.14 13.43 22.86
CA ASP A 59 -3.56 12.92 24.18
C ASP A 59 -2.42 12.25 24.95
N GLN A 60 -1.51 11.54 24.25
CA GLN A 60 -0.48 10.72 24.90
C GLN A 60 0.88 11.42 25.03
N VAL A 61 1.15 12.47 24.26
CA VAL A 61 2.45 13.13 24.22
C VAL A 61 2.40 14.49 24.91
N PRO A 62 3.32 14.77 25.86
CA PRO A 62 3.45 16.07 26.50
C PRO A 62 3.57 17.21 25.48
N THR A 63 3.08 18.40 25.84
CA THR A 63 3.04 19.58 24.95
C THR A 63 4.43 19.92 24.37
N GLU A 64 5.50 19.66 25.11
CA GLU A 64 6.88 19.91 24.68
C GLU A 64 7.37 18.98 23.54
N LEU A 65 6.73 17.82 23.37
CA LEU A 65 7.17 16.76 22.43
C LEU A 65 6.26 16.63 21.19
N ARG A 66 5.26 17.51 21.03
CA ARG A 66 4.33 17.48 19.88
C ARG A 66 5.03 17.62 18.52
N SER A 67 6.11 18.40 18.44
CA SER A 67 6.91 18.54 17.23
C SER A 67 7.63 17.25 16.84
N ILE A 68 8.01 16.43 17.82
CA ILE A 68 8.61 15.10 17.60
C ILE A 68 7.56 14.14 17.02
N GLY A 69 6.31 14.20 17.48
CA GLY A 69 5.21 13.41 16.91
C GLY A 69 5.00 13.67 15.42
N LEU A 70 5.02 14.95 15.01
CA LEU A 70 4.93 15.32 13.59
C LEU A 70 6.16 14.86 12.79
N ALA A 71 7.36 14.96 13.36
CA ALA A 71 8.58 14.46 12.73
C ALA A 71 8.56 12.93 12.56
N LEU A 72 8.04 12.19 13.54
CA LEU A 72 7.86 10.74 13.46
C LEU A 72 6.84 10.36 12.38
N TYR A 73 5.72 11.08 12.28
CA TYR A 73 4.74 10.87 11.21
C TYR A 73 5.37 11.04 9.82
N LEU A 74 6.09 12.15 9.60
CA LEU A 74 6.80 12.40 8.35
C LEU A 74 7.88 11.33 8.08
N SER A 75 8.57 10.89 9.13
CA SER A 75 9.56 9.82 9.04
C SER A 75 8.94 8.48 8.62
N ILE A 76 7.77 8.11 9.15
CA ILE A 76 7.03 6.91 8.74
C ILE A 76 6.72 6.96 7.24
N SER A 77 6.24 8.08 6.73
CA SER A 77 5.99 8.28 5.29
C SER A 77 7.27 8.15 4.45
N GLY A 78 8.38 8.71 4.93
CA GLY A 78 9.69 8.60 4.27
C GLY A 78 10.21 7.16 4.24
N VAL A 79 10.16 6.46 5.38
CA VAL A 79 10.53 5.04 5.49
C VAL A 79 9.65 4.18 4.59
N GLY A 80 8.34 4.45 4.54
CA GLY A 80 7.42 3.76 3.64
C GLY A 80 7.79 3.93 2.16
N SER A 81 8.21 5.13 1.78
CA SER A 81 8.67 5.41 0.41
C SER A 81 9.95 4.64 0.07
N TYR A 82 10.95 4.64 0.97
CA TYR A 82 12.17 3.86 0.79
C TYR A 82 11.91 2.36 0.74
N LEU A 83 11.02 1.85 1.60
CA LEU A 83 10.63 0.45 1.59
C LEU A 83 9.94 0.07 0.27
N SER A 84 9.07 0.94 -0.26
CA SER A 84 8.43 0.74 -1.56
C SER A 84 9.46 0.65 -2.68
N SER A 85 10.38 1.61 -2.78
CA SER A 85 11.46 1.59 -3.79
C SER A 85 12.37 0.37 -3.65
N PHE A 86 12.68 -0.03 -2.42
CA PHE A 86 13.45 -1.24 -2.15
C PHE A 86 12.72 -2.50 -2.63
N LEU A 87 11.43 -2.65 -2.34
CA LEU A 87 10.62 -3.78 -2.80
C LEU A 87 10.57 -3.85 -4.32
N VAL A 88 10.33 -2.71 -5.00
CA VAL A 88 10.33 -2.64 -6.46
C VAL A 88 11.67 -3.11 -7.02
N SER A 89 12.78 -2.57 -6.50
CA SER A 89 14.13 -2.94 -6.97
C SER A 89 14.45 -4.42 -6.77
N VAL A 90 14.06 -5.00 -5.63
CA VAL A 90 14.25 -6.44 -5.35
C VAL A 90 13.42 -7.29 -6.32
N ILE A 91 12.17 -6.92 -6.56
CA ILE A 91 11.26 -7.63 -7.48
C ILE A 91 11.79 -7.54 -8.91
N GLU A 92 12.19 -6.35 -9.38
CA GLU A 92 12.76 -6.19 -10.72
C GLU A 92 14.02 -7.04 -10.90
N LYS A 93 14.91 -7.06 -9.90
CA LYS A 93 16.13 -7.88 -9.95
C LYS A 93 15.83 -9.38 -9.91
N SER A 94 14.81 -9.79 -9.15
CA SER A 94 14.45 -11.21 -8.99
C SER A 94 13.66 -11.75 -10.18
N THR A 95 12.79 -10.93 -10.78
CA THR A 95 11.83 -11.37 -11.81
C THR A 95 12.26 -10.96 -13.22
N GLY A 96 13.09 -9.92 -13.38
CA GLY A 96 13.54 -9.41 -14.67
C GLY A 96 14.73 -10.14 -15.30
N GLY A 97 15.03 -11.38 -14.88
CA GLY A 97 16.16 -12.15 -15.39
C GLY A 97 15.88 -12.83 -16.73
N SER A 98 16.85 -12.81 -17.66
CA SER A 98 16.89 -13.62 -18.90
C SER A 98 15.78 -13.40 -19.93
N GLY A 99 15.42 -12.15 -20.21
CA GLY A 99 14.54 -11.82 -21.35
C GLY A 99 13.05 -12.08 -21.12
N GLN A 100 12.64 -12.31 -19.86
CA GLN A 100 11.24 -12.36 -19.44
C GLN A 100 10.74 -11.00 -18.96
N ASP A 101 9.45 -10.74 -19.16
CA ASP A 101 8.77 -9.55 -18.66
C ASP A 101 8.72 -9.57 -17.12
N SER A 102 9.29 -8.55 -16.48
CA SER A 102 9.19 -8.30 -15.04
C SER A 102 7.74 -7.93 -14.65
N TRP A 103 7.40 -8.00 -13.36
CA TRP A 103 6.11 -7.48 -12.85
C TRP A 103 5.87 -6.02 -13.29
N PHE A 104 6.95 -5.26 -13.48
CA PHE A 104 6.99 -3.88 -13.95
C PHE A 104 7.53 -3.79 -15.39
N SER A 105 7.02 -4.61 -16.32
CA SER A 105 7.39 -4.50 -17.74
C SER A 105 7.07 -3.11 -18.30
N ASN A 106 7.92 -2.62 -19.22
CA ASN A 106 7.69 -1.37 -19.95
C ASN A 106 6.36 -1.39 -20.71
N ASN A 107 5.92 -2.59 -21.12
CA ASN A 107 4.57 -2.77 -21.62
C ASN A 107 3.65 -3.14 -20.43
N LEU A 108 2.87 -2.15 -19.99
CA LEU A 108 1.91 -2.32 -18.88
C LEU A 108 0.90 -3.46 -19.12
N ASN A 109 0.62 -3.81 -20.38
CA ASN A 109 -0.31 -4.90 -20.72
C ASN A 109 0.33 -6.28 -20.60
N ARG A 110 1.66 -6.35 -20.54
CA ARG A 110 2.45 -7.56 -20.23
C ARG A 110 2.95 -7.59 -18.79
N GLY A 111 3.05 -6.43 -18.15
CA GLY A 111 3.38 -6.32 -16.73
C GLY A 111 2.24 -6.81 -15.84
N HIS A 112 2.60 -7.52 -14.78
CA HIS A 112 1.67 -8.06 -13.78
C HIS A 112 1.74 -7.26 -12.47
N LEU A 113 1.20 -6.04 -12.51
CA LEU A 113 1.08 -5.16 -11.33
C LEU A 113 0.16 -5.73 -10.25
N ASP A 114 -0.76 -6.62 -10.63
CA ASP A 114 -1.64 -7.31 -9.71
C ASP A 114 -0.87 -8.14 -8.67
N TYR A 115 0.26 -8.75 -9.05
CA TYR A 115 1.13 -9.48 -8.11
C TYR A 115 1.75 -8.56 -7.07
N PHE A 116 2.17 -7.35 -7.48
CA PHE A 116 2.67 -6.35 -6.54
C PHE A 116 1.59 -5.90 -5.56
N TYR A 117 0.36 -5.66 -6.04
CA TYR A 117 -0.75 -5.30 -5.17
C TYR A 117 -1.13 -6.42 -4.19
N TRP A 118 -1.07 -7.69 -4.61
CA TRP A 118 -1.27 -8.83 -3.71
C TRP A 118 -0.17 -8.94 -2.65
N LEU A 119 1.09 -8.71 -3.02
CA LEU A 119 2.21 -8.67 -2.07
C LEU A 119 1.99 -7.57 -1.02
N LEU A 120 1.63 -6.36 -1.46
CA LEU A 120 1.35 -5.25 -0.55
C LEU A 120 0.13 -5.53 0.34
N ALA A 121 -0.90 -6.22 -0.18
CA ALA A 121 -2.05 -6.65 0.62
C ALA A 121 -1.62 -7.63 1.73
N GLY A 122 -0.78 -8.61 1.40
CA GLY A 122 -0.22 -9.56 2.37
C GLY A 122 0.63 -8.88 3.44
N LEU A 123 1.53 -7.97 3.03
CA LEU A 123 2.37 -7.20 3.97
C LEU A 123 1.53 -6.32 4.89
N SER A 124 0.48 -5.68 4.34
CA SER A 124 -0.47 -4.87 5.11
C SER A 124 -1.25 -5.71 6.12
N ALA A 125 -1.70 -6.91 5.74
CA ALA A 125 -2.39 -7.83 6.64
C ALA A 125 -1.47 -8.32 7.77
N ALA A 126 -0.21 -8.63 7.46
CA ALA A 126 0.79 -8.99 8.46
C ALA A 126 1.07 -7.82 9.42
N GLY A 127 1.22 -6.61 8.91
CA GLY A 127 1.39 -5.40 9.72
C GLY A 127 0.19 -5.13 10.63
N PHE A 128 -1.03 -5.30 10.12
CA PHE A 128 -2.25 -5.17 10.90
C PHE A 128 -2.35 -6.24 12.01
N ALA A 129 -2.01 -7.49 11.69
CA ALA A 129 -1.97 -8.57 12.68
C ALA A 129 -0.93 -8.31 13.78
N ALA A 130 0.26 -7.80 13.42
CA ALA A 130 1.28 -7.40 14.38
C ALA A 130 0.77 -6.25 15.26
N TYR A 131 0.19 -5.20 14.67
CA TYR A 131 -0.41 -4.09 15.43
C TYR A 131 -1.46 -4.59 16.41
N PHE A 132 -2.36 -5.46 15.97
CA PHE A 132 -3.41 -6.03 16.83
C PHE A 132 -2.85 -6.91 17.94
N HIS A 133 -1.78 -7.65 17.68
CA HIS A 133 -1.08 -8.42 18.70
C HIS A 133 -0.44 -7.51 19.76
N PHE A 134 0.23 -6.42 19.34
CA PHE A 134 0.83 -5.46 20.27
C PHE A 134 -0.22 -4.66 21.05
N SER A 135 -1.31 -4.24 20.41
CA SER A 135 -2.38 -3.48 21.08
C SER A 135 -3.15 -4.34 22.08
N ARG A 136 -3.22 -5.66 21.87
CA ARG A 136 -3.79 -6.61 22.83
C ARG A 136 -2.85 -7.00 23.96
N SER A 137 -1.56 -6.68 23.88
CA SER A 137 -0.62 -6.97 24.97
C SER A 137 -0.90 -6.06 26.15
N PRO A 138 -1.34 -6.58 27.31
CA PRO A 138 -1.61 -5.78 28.49
C PRO A 138 -0.28 -5.39 29.16
N ILE A 139 0.44 -4.44 28.57
CA ILE A 139 1.60 -3.80 29.20
C ILE A 139 1.25 -2.33 29.48
N TYR A 140 0.31 -2.14 30.41
CA TYR A 140 0.56 -1.27 31.55
C TYR A 140 -0.15 -1.85 32.77
N ASN A 141 0.66 -2.51 33.59
CA ASN A 141 0.26 -3.12 34.83
C ASN A 141 -0.22 -2.04 35.81
N ARG A 142 -1.34 -2.32 36.48
CA ARG A 142 -1.71 -1.71 37.76
C ARG A 142 -0.49 -1.68 38.70
N ARG A 143 0.00 -0.49 39.07
CA ARG A 143 0.75 -0.19 40.32
C ARG A 143 0.71 1.34 40.52
N GLY A 144 0.02 1.95 41.49
CA GLY A 144 -0.86 1.52 42.58
C GLY A 144 -1.84 2.67 42.89
N THR A 145 -3.06 2.45 43.36
CA THR A 145 -3.41 2.42 44.79
C THR A 145 -2.19 2.56 45.72
N ILE A 146 -1.93 3.77 46.21
CA ILE A 146 -2.35 4.27 47.53
C ILE A 146 -2.70 5.75 47.39
#